data_AF-A0A8T6U3K4-F1
#
_entry.id   AF-A0A8T6U3K4-F1
#
_cell.length_a   1.000
_cell.length_b   1.000
_cell.length_c   1.000
_cell.angle_alpha   90.00
_cell.angle_beta   90.00
_cell.angle_gamma   90.00
#
_symmetry.space_group_name_H-M   'P 1'
#
loop_
_entity.id
_entity.type
_entity.pdbx_description
1 polymer ?
#
loop_
_entity_poly.entity_id
_entity_poly.type
_entity_poly.pdbx_seq_one_letter_code
_entity_poly.pdbx_strand_id
1 'polypeptide(L)'
;DIRNIAEEYNFGKSLVLIRGNRHPDFISASVYNPVNFDANQPVYAWDRNKKVRREVLKAFPNRLVWIVNGPSLTNSTYQVVEGPISATDLLTRLNNTVAK
;
A
#
# COMPACT_ATOMS: atom_id res chain seq x y z
N ASP A 1 6.73 5.84 -12.67
CA ASP A 1 5.35 5.33 -12.64
C ASP A 1 5.26 4.24 -11.57
N ILE A 2 4.09 4.03 -10.96
CA ILE A 2 3.84 2.94 -10.01
C ILE A 2 3.89 1.56 -10.69
N ARG A 3 3.56 1.50 -11.99
CA ARG A 3 3.64 0.25 -12.78
C ARG A 3 5.05 -0.31 -12.87
N ASN A 4 6.04 0.56 -13.07
CA ASN A 4 7.45 0.16 -13.17
C ASN A 4 7.90 -0.59 -11.91
N ILE A 5 7.58 -0.05 -10.72
CA ILE A 5 7.95 -0.72 -9.46
C ILE A 5 7.08 -1.94 -9.17
N ALA A 6 5.83 -1.97 -9.64
CA ALA A 6 4.98 -3.15 -9.50
C ALA A 6 5.50 -4.34 -10.30
N GLU A 7 6.07 -4.08 -11.48
CA GLU A 7 6.77 -5.07 -12.31
C GLU A 7 8.11 -5.48 -11.68
N GLU A 8 8.95 -4.51 -11.30
CA GLU A 8 10.27 -4.74 -10.71
C GLU A 8 10.20 -5.58 -9.43
N TYR A 9 9.27 -5.27 -8.53
CA TYR A 9 9.09 -5.98 -7.26
C TYR A 9 8.05 -7.12 -7.35
N ASN A 10 7.49 -7.37 -8.53
CA ASN A 10 6.48 -8.40 -8.78
C ASN A 10 5.35 -8.41 -7.73
N PHE A 11 4.65 -7.28 -7.59
CA PHE A 11 3.67 -7.08 -6.52
C PHE A 11 2.57 -8.15 -6.45
N GLY A 12 2.15 -8.74 -7.58
CA GLY A 12 1.17 -9.83 -7.63
C GLY A 12 -0.11 -9.54 -6.83
N LYS A 13 -0.67 -10.57 -6.16
CA LYS A 13 -1.80 -10.42 -5.24
C LYS A 13 -1.38 -9.77 -3.91
N SER A 14 -1.18 -8.46 -3.93
CA SER A 14 -0.80 -7.68 -2.75
C SER A 14 -1.71 -6.49 -2.51
N LEU A 15 -1.57 -5.90 -1.33
CA LEU A 15 -2.08 -4.60 -0.94
C LEU A 15 -0.90 -3.63 -0.92
N VAL A 16 -0.97 -2.57 -1.71
CA VAL A 16 0.07 -1.55 -1.81
C VAL A 16 -0.42 -0.27 -1.15
N LEU A 17 0.17 0.06 -0.02
CA LEU A 17 -0.13 1.25 0.77
C LEU A 17 0.69 2.43 0.25
N ILE A 18 0.02 3.39 -0.42
CA ILE A 18 0.64 4.58 -0.99
C ILE A 18 0.63 5.71 0.04
N ARG A 19 1.81 6.15 0.47
CA ARG A 19 2.03 7.33 1.31
C ARG A 19 2.25 8.58 0.46
N GLY A 20 1.81 9.72 0.97
CA GLY A 20 1.93 11.02 0.29
C GLY A 20 0.58 11.66 0.04
N ASN A 21 0.54 12.58 -0.91
CA ASN A 21 -0.66 13.36 -1.24
C ASN A 21 -1.74 12.50 -1.87
N ARG A 22 -3.01 12.86 -1.63
CA ARG A 22 -4.16 12.19 -2.29
C ARG A 22 -4.03 12.29 -3.81
N HIS A 23 -3.74 13.49 -4.31
CA HIS A 23 -3.36 13.75 -5.69
C HIS A 23 -2.03 14.51 -5.68
N PRO A 24 -1.04 14.14 -6.53
CA PRO A 24 -1.15 13.13 -7.59
C PRO A 24 -0.92 11.68 -7.14
N ASP A 25 -0.28 11.42 -5.99
CA ASP A 25 0.31 10.11 -5.67
C ASP A 25 -0.72 8.97 -5.60
N PHE A 26 -1.70 9.04 -4.69
CA PHE A 26 -2.66 7.95 -4.56
C PHE A 26 -3.58 7.81 -5.77
N ILE A 27 -4.13 8.93 -6.26
CA ILE A 27 -5.07 8.90 -7.39
C ILE A 27 -4.42 8.27 -8.63
N SER A 28 -3.17 8.63 -8.94
CA SER A 28 -2.45 8.07 -10.10
C SER A 28 -2.14 6.57 -9.96
N ALA A 29 -2.09 6.03 -8.74
CA ALA A 29 -1.97 4.58 -8.54
C ALA A 29 -3.33 3.87 -8.58
N SER A 30 -4.37 4.51 -8.03
CA SER A 30 -5.70 3.91 -7.90
C SER A 30 -6.39 3.59 -9.22
N VAL A 31 -5.99 4.25 -10.33
CA VAL A 31 -6.53 3.97 -11.68
C VAL A 31 -6.18 2.56 -12.16
N TYR A 32 -5.16 1.94 -11.59
CA TYR A 32 -4.74 0.57 -11.92
C TYR A 32 -5.35 -0.49 -11.01
N ASN A 33 -6.25 -0.11 -10.10
CA ASN A 33 -6.94 -1.08 -9.26
C ASN A 33 -7.81 -2.01 -10.10
N PRO A 34 -7.82 -3.32 -9.81
CA PRO A 34 -8.72 -4.24 -10.48
C PRO A 34 -10.17 -3.95 -10.06
N VAL A 35 -11.13 -4.21 -10.95
CA VAL A 35 -12.57 -4.16 -10.61
C VAL A 35 -12.91 -5.23 -9.57
N ASN A 36 -12.30 -6.41 -9.71
CA ASN A 36 -12.39 -7.50 -8.73
C ASN A 36 -11.18 -7.44 -7.78
N PHE A 37 -11.42 -7.04 -6.53
CA PHE A 37 -10.38 -6.96 -5.50
C PHE A 37 -9.88 -8.30 -4.96
N ASP A 38 -10.36 -9.44 -5.46
CA ASP A 38 -9.80 -10.77 -5.18
C ASP A 38 -8.85 -11.29 -6.27
N ALA A 39 -8.77 -10.57 -7.40
CA ALA A 39 -7.89 -10.92 -8.51
C ALA A 39 -6.40 -10.97 -8.11
N ASN A 40 -5.61 -11.72 -8.88
CA ASN A 40 -4.16 -11.81 -8.73
C ASN A 40 -3.44 -10.56 -9.27
N GLN A 41 -3.85 -9.40 -8.76
CA GLN A 41 -3.36 -8.07 -9.12
C GLN A 41 -3.22 -7.22 -7.85
N PRO A 42 -2.33 -6.21 -7.83
CA PRO A 42 -2.17 -5.34 -6.68
C PRO A 42 -3.42 -4.49 -6.46
N VAL A 43 -3.73 -4.24 -5.19
CA VAL A 43 -4.73 -3.25 -4.77
C VAL A 43 -4.00 -2.09 -4.13
N TYR A 44 -4.11 -0.91 -4.72
CA TYR A 44 -3.54 0.34 -4.23
C TYR A 44 -4.54 1.04 -3.30
N ALA A 45 -4.07 1.38 -2.10
CA ALA A 45 -4.85 2.08 -1.09
C ALA A 45 -4.08 3.25 -0.49
N TRP A 46 -4.79 4.32 -0.13
CA TRP A 46 -4.15 5.50 0.43
C TRP A 46 -3.79 5.30 1.90
N ASP A 47 -2.50 5.40 2.21
CA ASP A 47 -1.95 5.32 3.56
C ASP A 47 -1.96 6.69 4.25
N ARG A 48 -3.16 7.29 4.36
CA ARG A 48 -3.33 8.65 4.88
C ARG A 48 -2.86 8.80 6.33
N ASN A 49 -3.20 7.82 7.16
CA ASN A 49 -2.92 7.81 8.59
C ASN A 49 -3.10 6.39 9.17
N LYS A 50 -2.69 6.21 10.43
CA LYS A 50 -2.78 4.92 11.13
C LYS A 50 -4.18 4.32 11.18
N LYS A 51 -5.23 5.15 11.29
CA LYS A 51 -6.63 4.67 11.32
C LYS A 51 -7.02 4.09 9.97
N VAL A 52 -6.77 4.80 8.88
CA VAL A 52 -7.05 4.30 7.52
C VAL A 52 -6.25 3.04 7.23
N ARG A 53 -4.95 3.03 7.55
CA ARG A 53 -4.10 1.85 7.40
C ARG A 53 -4.72 0.63 8.10
N ARG A 54 -5.16 0.79 9.35
CA ARG A 54 -5.77 -0.30 10.13
C ARG A 54 -7.01 -0.87 9.43
N GLU A 55 -7.92 -0.02 8.97
CA GLU A 55 -9.16 -0.47 8.33
C GLU A 55 -8.90 -1.14 6.98
N VAL A 56 -7.93 -0.64 6.20
CA VAL A 56 -7.53 -1.27 4.94
C VAL A 56 -6.90 -2.64 5.18
N LEU A 57 -6.02 -2.79 6.19
CA LEU A 57 -5.42 -4.08 6.53
C LEU A 57 -6.47 -5.12 6.94
N LYS A 58 -7.51 -4.70 7.68
CA LYS A 58 -8.63 -5.57 8.05
C LYS A 58 -9.47 -5.99 6.84
N ALA A 59 -9.63 -5.11 5.85
CA ALA A 59 -10.36 -5.41 4.62
C ALA A 59 -9.63 -6.40 3.70
N PHE A 60 -8.30 -6.45 3.79
CA PHE A 60 -7.44 -7.29 2.96
C PHE A 60 -6.48 -8.17 3.77
N PRO A 61 -6.98 -9.04 4.66
CA PRO A 61 -6.14 -9.79 5.60
C PRO A 61 -5.22 -10.81 4.90
N ASN A 62 -5.64 -11.31 3.73
CA ASN A 62 -4.94 -12.37 2.99
C ASN A 62 -3.98 -11.83 1.92
N ARG A 63 -3.74 -10.51 1.88
CA ARG A 63 -2.82 -9.88 0.93
C ARG A 63 -1.51 -9.54 1.64
N LEU A 64 -0.38 -9.87 1.01
CA LEU A 64 0.91 -9.31 1.41
C LEU A 64 0.89 -7.80 1.19
N VAL A 65 1.58 -7.06 2.05
CA VAL A 65 1.53 -5.61 2.12
C VAL A 65 2.87 -5.02 1.72
N TRP A 66 2.80 -4.08 0.79
CA TRP A 66 3.90 -3.20 0.42
C TRP A 66 3.59 -1.79 0.89
N ILE A 67 4.58 -1.09 1.41
CA ILE A 67 4.51 0.32 1.75
C ILE A 67 5.35 1.08 0.74
N VAL A 68 4.74 2.06 0.08
CA VAL A 68 5.38 2.82 -0.99
C VAL A 68 5.22 4.30 -0.71
N ASN A 69 6.32 5.05 -0.80
CA ASN A 69 6.28 6.51 -0.81
C ASN A 69 5.97 6.99 -2.23
N GLY A 70 5.00 7.91 -2.33
CA GLY A 70 4.67 8.60 -3.57
C GLY A 70 5.64 9.74 -3.92
N PRO A 71 5.59 10.23 -5.16
CA PRO A 71 6.40 11.34 -5.66
C PRO A 71 6.45 12.58 -4.76
N SER A 72 5.35 12.93 -4.09
CA SER A 72 5.33 14.10 -3.20
C SER A 72 6.21 13.96 -1.95
N LEU A 73 6.58 12.73 -1.56
CA LEU A 73 7.46 12.46 -0.42
C LEU A 73 8.91 12.19 -0.84
N THR A 74 9.11 11.66 -2.05
CA THR A 74 10.44 11.29 -2.55
C THR A 74 11.10 12.40 -3.37
N ASN A 75 10.35 13.44 -3.72
CA ASN A 75 10.73 14.47 -4.71
C ASN A 75 11.11 13.87 -6.08
N SER A 76 10.63 12.66 -6.40
CA SER A 76 10.97 11.92 -7.62
C SER A 76 9.90 10.86 -7.93
N THR A 77 10.30 9.60 -8.15
CA THR A 77 9.42 8.47 -8.46
C THR A 77 8.88 7.80 -7.19
N TYR A 78 7.97 6.84 -7.37
CA TYR A 78 7.57 5.94 -6.28
C TYR A 78 8.76 5.14 -5.77
N GLN A 79 8.82 4.93 -4.46
CA GLN A 79 9.87 4.15 -3.82
C GLN A 79 9.27 3.18 -2.81
N VAL A 80 9.68 1.91 -2.90
CA VAL A 80 9.34 0.90 -1.89
C VAL A 80 10.05 1.24 -0.59
N VAL A 81 9.28 1.32 0.50
CA VAL A 81 9.77 1.59 1.85
C VAL A 81 9.94 0.28 2.62
N GLU A 82 8.96 -0.60 2.50
CA GLU A 82 8.92 -1.87 3.23
C GLU A 82 8.01 -2.86 2.48
N GLY A 83 8.34 -4.14 2.54
CA GLY A 83 7.53 -5.19 1.93
C GLY A 83 8.35 -6.33 1.33
N PRO A 84 7.71 -7.49 1.07
CA PRO A 84 6.34 -7.79 1.43
C PRO A 84 6.21 -8.19 2.92
N ILE A 85 5.14 -7.75 3.59
CA ILE A 85 4.83 -8.10 4.99
C ILE A 85 3.41 -8.68 5.06
N SER A 86 3.12 -9.60 5.97
CA SER A 86 1.73 -10.01 6.18
C SER A 86 0.88 -8.85 6.73
N ALA A 87 -0.39 -8.77 6.30
CA ALA A 87 -1.31 -7.76 6.82
C ALA A 87 -1.51 -7.90 8.35
N THR A 88 -1.52 -9.13 8.85
CA THR A 88 -1.66 -9.46 10.27
C THR A 88 -0.46 -8.97 11.10
N ASP A 89 0.77 -9.16 10.62
CA ASP A 89 1.97 -8.70 11.33
C ASP A 89 2.00 -7.17 11.39
N LEU A 90 1.70 -6.51 10.26
CA LEU A 90 1.65 -5.05 10.21
C LEU A 90 0.54 -4.49 11.12
N LEU A 91 -0.63 -5.14 11.16
CA LEU A 91 -1.72 -4.77 12.06
C LEU A 91 -1.32 -4.93 13.54
N THR A 92 -0.62 -6.00 13.88
CA THR A 92 -0.10 -6.25 15.24
C THR A 92 0.89 -5.16 15.66
N ARG A 93 1.84 -4.79 14.79
CA ARG A 93 2.78 -3.68 15.04
C ARG A 93 2.05 -2.37 15.32
N LEU A 94 1.00 -2.05 14.55
CA LEU A 94 0.21 -0.83 14.74
C LEU A 94 -0.52 -0.80 16.07
N ASN A 95 -1.01 -1.94 16.56
CA ASN A 95 -1.69 -2.02 17.85
C ASN A 95 -0.71 -1.88 19.02
N ASN A 96 0.47 -2.48 18.92
CA ASN A 96 1.51 -2.38 19.95
C ASN A 96 2.10 -0.96 20.07
N THR A 97 2.02 -0.14 19.01
CA THR A 97 2.49 1.25 19.03
C THR A 97 1.51 2.21 19.74
N VAL A 98 0.27 1.79 20.01
CA VAL A 98 -0.74 2.60 20.73
C VAL A 98 -0.71 2.34 22.24
N ALA A 99 -0.01 1.28 22.69
CA ALA A 99 0.08 0.87 24.08
C ALA A 99 1.25 1.52 24.85
N LYS A 100 1.87 2.58 24.32
CA LYS A 100 2.92 3.37 24.97
C LYS A 100 2.53 4.83 25.06
#